data_AF-A0A9D6V4I2-F1
#
_entry.id   AF-A0A9D6V4I2-F1
#
_cell.length_a   1.000
_cell.length_b   1.000
_cell.length_c   1.000
_cell.angle_alpha   90.00
_cell.angle_beta   90.00
_cell.angle_gamma   90.00
#
_symmetry.space_group_name_H-M   'P 1'
#
loop_
_entity.id
_entity.type
_entity.pdbx_description
1 polymer ?
#
loop_
_entity_poly.entity_id
_entity_poly.type
_entity_poly.pdbx_seq_one_letter_code
_entity_poly.pdbx_strand_id
1 'polypeptide(L)'
;MGIFREPGSDEIDIVKEMAEALGSQGLKLEELIEKAHSTLATVNRLLEDYRDGSQPGKPDLDEVNRHIREFNVLVERSEDALRWLLIQREACGFRTHRNVNVFYPIPRKIKLLSS
;
A
#
# COMPACT_ATOMS: atom_id res chain seq x y z
N MET A 1 -15.44 47.56 -24.36
CA MET A 1 -15.44 46.08 -24.38
C MET A 1 -14.64 45.60 -23.18
N GLY A 2 -15.32 45.15 -22.13
CA GLY A 2 -14.66 44.53 -20.99
C GLY A 2 -14.40 43.06 -21.33
N ILE A 3 -13.14 42.67 -21.37
CA ILE A 3 -12.74 41.27 -21.54
C ILE A 3 -13.04 40.60 -20.20
N PHE A 4 -14.23 40.01 -20.06
CA PHE A 4 -14.51 39.04 -19.01
C PHE A 4 -13.62 37.83 -19.31
N ARG A 5 -12.45 37.74 -18.67
CA ARG A 5 -11.77 36.46 -18.50
C ARG A 5 -12.65 35.66 -17.57
N GLU A 6 -13.26 34.58 -18.04
CA GLU A 6 -13.98 33.65 -17.17
C GLU A 6 -12.99 33.14 -16.12
N PRO A 7 -13.10 33.55 -14.83
CA PRO A 7 -12.38 32.90 -13.77
C PRO A 7 -13.14 31.60 -13.52
N GLY A 8 -12.69 30.50 -14.13
CA GLY A 8 -13.42 29.26 -14.04
C GLY A 8 -12.72 28.06 -14.67
N SER A 9 -12.35 28.11 -15.95
CA SER A 9 -11.84 26.91 -16.66
C SER A 9 -10.56 26.37 -16.04
N ASP A 10 -9.55 27.23 -15.90
CA ASP A 10 -8.19 26.78 -15.57
C ASP A 10 -8.09 26.33 -14.11
N GLU A 11 -8.81 26.98 -13.20
CA GLU A 11 -8.88 26.59 -11.79
C GLU A 11 -9.66 25.27 -11.61
N ILE A 12 -10.74 25.08 -12.38
CA ILE A 12 -11.51 23.83 -12.38
C ILE A 12 -10.67 22.67 -12.92
N ASP A 13 -9.91 22.90 -14.00
CA ASP A 13 -9.05 21.88 -14.59
C ASP A 13 -7.94 21.47 -13.61
N ILE A 14 -7.29 22.42 -12.93
CA ILE A 14 -6.28 22.14 -11.89
C ILE A 14 -6.89 21.32 -10.74
N VAL A 15 -8.09 21.68 -10.26
CA VAL A 15 -8.76 20.94 -9.19
C VAL A 15 -9.11 19.52 -9.63
N LYS A 16 -9.55 19.35 -10.88
CA LYS A 16 -9.86 18.04 -11.45
C LYS A 16 -8.61 17.16 -11.57
N GLU A 17 -7.52 17.70 -12.10
CA GLU A 17 -6.23 16.99 -12.19
C GLU A 17 -5.72 16.55 -10.80
N MET A 18 -5.81 17.43 -9.80
CA MET A 18 -5.45 17.08 -8.42
C MET A 18 -6.31 15.96 -7.85
N ALA A 19 -7.62 15.98 -8.11
CA ALA A 19 -8.54 14.94 -7.65
C ALA A 19 -8.25 13.59 -8.32
N GLU A 20 -8.00 13.58 -9.63
CA GLU A 20 -7.64 12.37 -10.38
C GLU A 20 -6.29 11.79 -9.90
N ALA A 21 -5.29 12.64 -9.68
CA ALA A 21 -4.00 12.23 -9.18
C ALA A 21 -4.09 11.62 -7.76
N LEU A 22 -4.88 12.22 -6.87
CA LEU A 22 -5.14 11.68 -5.54
C LEU A 22 -5.87 10.33 -5.61
N GLY A 23 -6.89 10.23 -6.47
CA GLY A 23 -7.64 8.98 -6.68
C GLY A 23 -6.75 7.85 -7.21
N SER A 24 -5.93 8.14 -8.22
CA SER A 24 -4.98 7.18 -8.80
C SER A 24 -3.97 6.67 -7.76
N GLN A 25 -3.44 7.57 -6.92
CA GLN A 25 -2.50 7.21 -5.87
C GLN A 25 -3.17 6.35 -4.77
N GLY A 26 -4.43 6.65 -4.42
CA GLY A 26 -5.23 5.83 -3.52
C GLY A 26 -5.43 4.40 -4.05
N LEU A 27 -5.83 4.25 -5.31
CA LEU A 27 -6.01 2.95 -5.96
C LEU A 27 -4.73 2.12 -5.97
N LYS A 28 -3.58 2.75 -6.28
CA LYS A 28 -2.29 2.08 -6.26
C LYS A 28 -1.92 1.57 -4.86
N LEU A 29 -2.24 2.33 -3.82
CA LEU A 29 -2.03 1.90 -2.43
C LEU A 29 -2.93 0.71 -2.08
N GLU A 30 -4.19 0.71 -2.51
CA GLU A 30 -5.13 -0.41 -2.31
C GLU A 30 -4.60 -1.69 -2.97
N GLU A 31 -4.13 -1.61 -4.22
CA GLU A 31 -3.55 -2.76 -4.91
C GLU A 31 -2.32 -3.33 -4.18
N LEU A 32 -1.47 -2.47 -3.60
CA LEU A 32 -0.31 -2.90 -2.84
C LEU A 32 -0.71 -3.59 -1.53
N ILE A 33 -1.73 -3.05 -0.85
CA ILE A 33 -2.28 -3.64 0.38
C ILE A 33 -2.92 -4.99 0.08
N GLU A 34 -3.73 -5.09 -0.97
CA GLU A 34 -4.36 -6.35 -1.38
C GLU A 34 -3.30 -7.42 -1.71
N LYS A 35 -2.26 -7.04 -2.46
CA LYS A 35 -1.12 -7.93 -2.74
C LYS A 35 -0.44 -8.36 -1.44
N ALA A 36 -0.16 -7.43 -0.52
CA ALA A 36 0.43 -7.76 0.77
C ALA A 36 -0.43 -8.76 1.58
N HIS A 37 -1.76 -8.60 1.59
CA HIS A 37 -2.67 -9.54 2.24
C HIS A 37 -2.66 -10.93 1.58
N SER A 38 -2.64 -10.99 0.25
CA SER A 38 -2.56 -12.26 -0.46
C SER A 38 -1.23 -13.00 -0.17
N THR A 39 -0.11 -12.27 -0.18
CA THR A 39 1.20 -12.84 0.15
C THR A 39 1.29 -13.26 1.61
N LEU A 40 0.70 -12.49 2.52
CA LEU A 40 0.61 -12.84 3.94
C LEU A 40 -0.13 -14.17 4.16
N ALA A 41 -1.24 -14.40 3.44
CA ALA A 41 -1.97 -15.66 3.51
C ALA A 41 -1.09 -16.84 3.05
N THR A 42 -0.31 -16.66 1.98
CA THR A 42 0.66 -17.67 1.52
C THR A 42 1.76 -17.91 2.54
N VAL A 43 2.34 -16.85 3.11
CA VAL A 43 3.37 -16.97 4.16
C VAL A 43 2.84 -17.71 5.37
N ASN A 44 1.61 -17.43 5.81
CA ASN A 44 1.00 -18.14 6.94
C ASN A 44 0.82 -19.63 6.67
N ARG A 45 0.35 -20.01 5.47
CA ARG A 45 0.26 -21.43 5.07
C ARG A 45 1.62 -22.11 5.09
N LEU A 46 2.64 -21.47 4.50
CA LEU A 46 4.01 -22.00 4.51
C LEU A 46 4.58 -22.13 5.92
N LEU A 47 4.24 -21.22 6.83
CA LEU A 47 4.63 -21.28 8.24
C LEU A 47 3.94 -22.43 8.99
N GLU A 48 2.67 -22.68 8.71
CA GLU A 48 1.91 -23.81 9.24
C GLU A 48 2.52 -25.13 8.74
N ASP A 49 2.74 -25.25 7.43
CA ASP A 49 3.38 -26.42 6.81
C ASP A 49 4.80 -26.66 7.34
N TYR A 50 5.57 -25.59 7.58
CA TYR A 50 6.90 -25.68 8.18
C TYR A 50 6.85 -26.19 9.63
N ARG A 51 5.83 -25.79 10.41
CA ARG A 51 5.69 -26.16 11.83
C ARG A 51 5.15 -27.58 12.04
N ASP A 52 4.22 -28.04 11.20
CA ASP A 52 3.59 -29.36 11.36
C ASP A 52 4.54 -30.53 11.09
N GLY A 53 5.69 -30.29 10.43
CA GLY A 53 6.89 -31.14 10.48
C GLY A 53 6.77 -32.59 9.98
N SER A 54 5.59 -33.02 9.50
CA SER A 54 5.25 -34.44 9.33
C SER A 54 4.99 -34.86 7.87
N GLN A 55 5.18 -33.96 6.89
CA GLN A 55 4.94 -34.28 5.47
C GLN A 55 6.25 -34.35 4.65
N PRO A 56 6.42 -35.38 3.81
CA PRO A 56 7.47 -35.39 2.79
C PRO A 56 7.14 -34.31 1.74
N GLY A 57 7.97 -33.27 1.66
CA GLY A 57 7.73 -32.08 0.81
C GLY A 57 7.71 -30.74 1.55
N LYS A 58 8.15 -30.70 2.82
CA LYS A 58 8.24 -29.48 3.64
C LYS A 58 8.97 -28.35 2.90
N PRO A 59 8.42 -27.12 2.88
CA PRO A 59 9.12 -25.97 2.33
C PRO A 59 10.40 -25.71 3.13
N ASP A 60 11.50 -25.49 2.41
CA ASP A 60 12.77 -25.17 3.03
C ASP A 60 12.69 -23.83 3.79
N LEU A 61 13.50 -23.67 4.83
CA LEU A 61 13.60 -22.44 5.60
C LEU A 61 13.87 -21.24 4.67
N ASP A 62 14.70 -21.43 3.65
CA ASP A 62 15.02 -20.42 2.66
C ASP A 62 13.83 -20.03 1.78
N GLU A 63 12.96 -20.98 1.44
CA GLU A 63 11.74 -20.71 0.68
C GLU A 63 10.74 -19.90 1.50
N VAL A 64 10.53 -20.27 2.77
CA VAL A 64 9.67 -19.51 3.68
C VAL A 64 10.23 -18.08 3.88
N ASN A 65 11.54 -17.96 4.11
CA ASN A 65 12.19 -16.67 4.27
C ASN A 65 12.14 -15.81 2.99
N ARG A 66 12.20 -16.41 1.80
CA ARG A 66 12.00 -15.69 0.52
C ARG A 66 10.63 -15.04 0.47
N HIS A 67 9.56 -15.78 0.78
CA HIS A 67 8.21 -15.23 0.78
C HIS A 67 7.97 -14.20 1.90
N ILE A 68 8.61 -14.36 3.07
CA ILE A 68 8.60 -13.32 4.12
C ILE A 68 9.26 -12.02 3.61
N ARG A 69 10.37 -12.11 2.87
CA ARG A 69 11.03 -10.94 2.28
C ARG A 69 10.14 -10.26 1.24
N GLU A 70 9.52 -11.02 0.34
CA GLU A 70 8.59 -10.50 -0.67
C GLU A 70 7.42 -9.75 0.01
N PHE A 71 6.83 -10.35 1.03
CA PHE A 71 5.80 -9.70 1.84
C PHE A 71 6.30 -8.41 2.49
N ASN A 72 7.48 -8.42 3.12
CA ASN A 72 8.04 -7.24 3.78
C ASN A 72 8.33 -6.09 2.80
N VAL A 73 8.74 -6.41 1.57
CA VAL A 73 8.92 -5.42 0.50
C VAL A 73 7.58 -4.81 0.09
N LEU A 74 6.51 -5.61 0.01
CA LEU A 74 5.16 -5.08 -0.27
C LEU A 74 4.68 -4.16 0.84
N VAL A 75 4.90 -4.52 2.11
CA VAL A 75 4.58 -3.66 3.26
C VAL A 75 5.32 -2.32 3.17
N GLU A 76 6.62 -2.35 2.89
CA GLU A 76 7.43 -1.13 2.73
C GLU A 76 6.94 -0.25 1.57
N ARG A 77 6.62 -0.85 0.43
CA ARG A 77 6.04 -0.11 -0.70
C ARG A 77 4.69 0.51 -0.38
N SER A 78 3.85 -0.18 0.38
CA SER A 78 2.57 0.37 0.85
C SER A 78 2.79 1.53 1.82
N GLU A 79 3.75 1.42 2.74
CA GLU A 79 4.11 2.49 3.68
C GLU A 79 4.60 3.74 2.92
N ASP A 80 5.44 3.57 1.90
CA ASP A 80 5.93 4.66 1.06
C ASP A 80 4.81 5.29 0.23
N ALA A 81 3.95 4.47 -0.40
CA ALA A 81 2.81 4.96 -1.16
C ALA A 81 1.83 5.76 -0.29
N LEU A 82 1.60 5.30 0.95
CA LEU A 82 0.80 6.01 1.94
C LEU A 82 1.44 7.34 2.33
N ARG A 83 2.76 7.39 2.56
CA ARG A 83 3.47 8.66 2.84
C ARG A 83 3.31 9.66 1.70
N TRP A 84 3.47 9.22 0.46
CA TRP A 84 3.26 10.07 -0.71
C TRP A 84 1.82 10.57 -0.82
N LEU A 85 0.83 9.71 -0.55
CA LEU A 85 -0.56 10.11 -0.51
C LEU A 85 -0.83 11.19 0.55
N LEU A 86 -0.22 11.08 1.73
CA LEU A 86 -0.33 12.09 2.79
C LEU A 86 0.28 13.43 2.36
N ILE A 87 1.48 13.41 1.77
CA ILE A 87 2.14 14.62 1.25
C ILE A 87 1.26 15.30 0.20
N GLN A 88 0.71 14.52 -0.74
CA GLN A 88 -0.14 15.07 -1.79
C GLN A 88 -1.45 15.63 -1.23
N ARG A 89 -2.05 14.98 -0.23
CA ARG A 89 -3.24 15.50 0.47
C ARG A 89 -2.93 16.83 1.16
N GLU A 90 -1.78 16.96 1.80
CA GLU A 90 -1.37 18.23 2.42
C GLU A 90 -1.16 19.34 1.38
N ALA A 91 -0.54 19.01 0.24
CA ALA A 91 -0.36 19.95 -0.88
C ALA A 91 -1.71 20.43 -1.45
N CYS A 92 -2.72 19.56 -1.48
CA CYS A 92 -4.10 19.92 -1.86
C CYS A 92 -4.89 20.61 -0.74
N GLY A 93 -4.27 20.90 0.42
CA GLY A 93 -4.89 21.63 1.52
C GLY A 93 -5.61 20.79 2.58
N PHE A 94 -5.57 19.45 2.49
CA PHE A 94 -6.13 18.56 3.52
C PHE A 94 -5.17 18.46 4.72
N ARG A 95 -5.58 19.02 5.87
CA ARG A 95 -4.74 19.09 7.09
C ARG A 95 -4.99 17.97 8.10
N THR A 96 -6.03 17.15 7.91
CA THR A 96 -6.42 16.11 8.86
C THR A 96 -6.27 14.72 8.26
N HIS A 97 -5.43 13.90 8.91
CA HIS A 97 -5.12 12.53 8.47
C HIS A 97 -5.64 11.45 9.42
N ARG A 98 -6.48 11.82 10.40
CA ARG A 98 -6.93 10.94 11.49
C ARG A 98 -7.48 9.58 11.02
N ASN A 99 -8.11 9.53 9.84
CA ASN A 99 -8.78 8.33 9.36
C ASN A 99 -8.00 7.61 8.25
N VAL A 100 -6.86 8.14 7.78
CA VAL A 100 -6.17 7.54 6.62
C VAL A 100 -5.73 6.12 6.92
N ASN A 101 -5.22 5.86 8.12
CA ASN A 101 -4.85 4.51 8.57
C ASN A 101 -6.05 3.56 8.72
N VAL A 102 -7.28 4.08 8.86
CA VAL A 102 -8.51 3.28 8.91
C VAL A 102 -8.91 2.85 7.51
N PHE A 103 -8.73 3.73 6.51
CA PHE A 103 -9.02 3.42 5.11
C PHE A 103 -7.94 2.54 4.46
N TYR A 104 -6.68 2.68 4.90
CA TYR A 104 -5.54 1.94 4.36
C TYR A 104 -4.83 1.14 5.46
N PRO A 105 -5.39 -0.02 5.87
CA PRO A 105 -4.80 -0.86 6.90
C PRO A 105 -3.61 -1.66 6.35
N ILE A 106 -2.40 -1.12 6.49
CA ILE A 106 -1.17 -1.80 6.07
C ILE A 106 -0.78 -2.89 7.09
N PRO A 107 -0.56 -4.14 6.68
CA PRO A 107 -0.14 -5.21 7.59
C PRO A 107 1.29 -5.00 8.09
N ARG A 108 1.62 -5.56 9.26
CA ARG A 108 2.96 -5.39 9.87
C ARG A 108 3.97 -6.37 9.26
N LYS A 109 5.23 -5.91 9.12
CA LYS A 109 6.37 -6.74 8.68
C LYS A 109 6.55 -7.98 9.58
N ILE A 110 6.92 -9.10 8.97
CA ILE A 110 7.20 -10.37 9.65
C ILE A 110 8.71 -10.52 9.83
N LYS A 111 9.13 -10.99 11.02
CA LYS A 111 10.53 -11.33 11.27
C LYS A 111 10.90 -12.61 10.52
N LEU A 112 12.10 -12.61 9.93
CA LEU A 112 12.65 -13.81 9.31
C LEU A 112 12.82 -14.92 10.34
N LEU A 113 12.64 -16.15 9.89
CA LEU A 113 12.90 -17.33 10.71
C LEU A 113 14.41 -17.54 10.81
N SER A 114 14.89 -17.71 12.05
CA SER A 114 16.25 -18.17 12.33
C SER A 114 16.26 -19.70 12.42
N SER A 115 17.32 -20.32 11.88
CA SER A 115 17.57 -21.75 11.99
C SER A 115 17.95 -22.18 13.40
#